data_AF-A0AAW8YMA4-F1
#
_entry.id   AF-A0AAW8YMA4-F1
#
_cell.length_a   1.000
_cell.length_b   1.000
_cell.length_c   1.000
_cell.angle_alpha   90.00
_cell.angle_beta   90.00
_cell.angle_gamma   90.00
#
_symmetry.space_group_name_H-M   'P 1'
#
loop_
_entity.id
_entity.type
_entity.pdbx_description
1 polymer ?
#
loop_
_entity_poly.entity_id
_entity_poly.type
_entity_poly.pdbx_seq_one_letter_code
_entity_poly.pdbx_strand_id
1 'polypeptide(L)'
;MELAKVYYITQSLAEAIRNNNHAQLVKLLQTKTKNSSLHTLLKTFNARAKSIINAMRSPLSNGRIEGVIRKIKQINRTAYGYRNWQHLRDRVFIEFSLKTKKRKPIRR
;
A
#
# COMPACT_ATOMS: atom_id res chain seq x y z
N MET A 1 -15.24 -24.63 -13.54
CA MET A 1 -15.82 -23.41 -14.16
C MET A 1 -15.81 -22.17 -13.25
N GLU A 2 -16.07 -22.28 -11.94
CA GLU A 2 -16.13 -21.10 -11.04
C GLU A 2 -14.76 -20.45 -10.78
N LEU A 3 -13.73 -21.26 -10.49
CA LEU A 3 -12.37 -20.77 -10.25
C LEU A 3 -11.79 -20.00 -11.45
N ALA A 4 -12.03 -20.50 -12.67
CA ALA A 4 -11.62 -19.82 -13.90
C ALA A 4 -12.25 -18.43 -14.01
N LYS A 5 -13.55 -18.29 -13.71
CA LYS A 5 -14.23 -16.98 -13.72
C LYS A 5 -13.63 -16.02 -12.71
N VAL A 6 -13.37 -16.49 -11.49
CA VAL A 6 -12.72 -15.67 -10.45
C VAL A 6 -11.36 -15.20 -10.92
N TYR A 7 -10.54 -16.11 -11.47
CA TYR A 7 -9.23 -15.79 -12.04
C TYR A 7 -9.31 -14.73 -13.15
N TYR A 8 -10.20 -14.90 -14.12
CA TYR A 8 -10.33 -13.94 -15.22
C TYR A 8 -10.75 -12.55 -14.74
N ILE A 9 -11.69 -12.47 -13.77
CA ILE A 9 -12.13 -11.18 -13.22
C ILE A 9 -10.99 -10.50 -12.45
N THR A 10 -10.29 -11.22 -11.56
CA THR A 10 -9.20 -10.64 -10.78
C THR A 10 -8.03 -10.22 -11.66
N GLN A 11 -7.70 -11.02 -12.68
CA GLN A 11 -6.66 -10.70 -13.66
C GLN A 11 -7.03 -9.47 -14.50
N SER A 12 -8.27 -9.38 -14.96
CA SER A 12 -8.79 -8.22 -15.70
C SER A 12 -8.77 -6.95 -14.85
N LEU A 13 -9.04 -7.08 -13.55
CA LEU A 13 -9.01 -5.97 -12.61
C LEU A 13 -7.58 -5.45 -12.39
N ALA A 14 -6.62 -6.37 -12.24
CA ALA A 14 -5.21 -6.02 -12.16
C ALA A 14 -4.69 -5.37 -13.46
N GLU A 15 -5.15 -5.85 -14.62
CA GLU A 15 -4.81 -5.28 -15.92
C GLU A 15 -5.38 -3.87 -16.12
N ALA A 16 -6.64 -3.65 -15.76
CA ALA A 16 -7.25 -2.33 -15.79
C ALA A 16 -6.47 -1.32 -14.94
N ILE A 17 -5.94 -1.74 -13.79
CA ILE A 17 -5.09 -0.90 -12.93
C ILE A 17 -3.74 -0.62 -13.61
N ARG A 18 -3.05 -1.66 -14.15
CA ARG A 18 -1.76 -1.51 -14.83
C ARG A 18 -1.83 -0.58 -16.04
N ASN A 19 -2.90 -0.70 -16.83
CA ASN A 19 -3.09 0.06 -18.07
C ASN A 19 -3.81 1.40 -17.83
N ASN A 20 -4.00 1.82 -16.57
CA ASN A 20 -4.69 3.05 -16.20
C ASN A 20 -6.12 3.19 -16.78
N ASN A 21 -6.80 2.07 -17.03
CA ASN A 21 -8.13 2.04 -17.65
C ASN A 21 -9.24 2.13 -16.59
N HIS A 22 -9.62 3.36 -16.25
CA HIS A 22 -10.65 3.64 -15.24
C HIS A 22 -12.03 3.10 -15.61
N ALA A 23 -12.42 3.19 -16.89
CA ALA A 23 -13.75 2.77 -17.34
C ALA A 23 -13.92 1.25 -17.17
N GLN A 24 -12.90 0.49 -17.57
CA GLN A 24 -12.88 -0.97 -17.40
C GLN A 24 -12.88 -1.35 -15.92
N LEU A 25 -12.10 -0.65 -15.08
CA LEU A 25 -12.08 -0.89 -13.64
C LEU A 25 -13.47 -0.74 -13.01
N VAL A 26 -14.14 0.40 -13.25
CA VAL A 26 -15.47 0.67 -12.67
C VAL A 26 -16.50 -0.37 -13.13
N LYS A 27 -16.46 -0.76 -14.42
CA LYS A 27 -17.31 -1.82 -14.95
C LYS A 27 -17.08 -3.16 -14.23
N LEU A 28 -15.82 -3.55 -14.03
CA LEU A 28 -15.47 -4.80 -13.34
C LEU A 28 -15.88 -4.78 -11.86
N LEU A 29 -15.80 -3.63 -11.18
CA LEU A 29 -16.20 -3.49 -9.77
C LEU A 29 -17.70 -3.69 -9.53
N GLN A 30 -18.54 -3.47 -10.55
CA GLN A 30 -19.98 -3.68 -10.48
C GLN A 30 -20.41 -5.13 -10.78
N THR A 31 -19.47 -6.03 -11.06
CA THR A 31 -19.76 -7.43 -11.40
C THR A 31 -20.42 -8.15 -10.22
N LYS A 32 -21.57 -8.79 -10.46
CA LYS A 32 -22.20 -9.68 -9.47
C LYS A 32 -21.53 -11.05 -9.49
N THR A 33 -21.24 -11.59 -8.31
CA THR A 33 -20.61 -12.91 -8.16
C THR A 33 -21.24 -13.66 -6.98
N LYS A 34 -21.34 -14.98 -7.11
CA LYS A 34 -21.75 -15.89 -6.01
C LYS A 34 -20.56 -16.32 -5.14
N ASN A 35 -19.33 -16.09 -5.62
CA ASN A 35 -18.12 -16.45 -4.90
C ASN A 35 -17.85 -15.45 -3.75
N SER A 36 -17.82 -15.93 -2.51
CA SER A 36 -17.68 -15.09 -1.31
C SER A 36 -16.39 -14.27 -1.28
N SER A 37 -15.26 -14.87 -1.65
CA SER A 37 -13.95 -14.21 -1.67
C SER A 37 -13.91 -13.09 -2.70
N LEU A 38 -14.40 -13.35 -3.92
CA LEU A 38 -14.47 -12.32 -4.97
C LEU A 38 -15.47 -11.22 -4.60
N HIS A 39 -16.61 -11.56 -4.00
CA HIS A 39 -17.58 -10.57 -3.54
C HIS A 39 -16.97 -9.62 -2.50
N THR A 40 -16.21 -10.15 -1.54
CA THR A 40 -15.51 -9.35 -0.54
C THR A 40 -14.49 -8.41 -1.19
N LEU A 41 -13.68 -8.93 -2.12
CA LEU A 41 -12.71 -8.13 -2.87
C LEU A 41 -13.40 -6.99 -3.61
N LEU A 42 -14.43 -7.29 -4.40
CA LEU A 42 -15.15 -6.27 -5.18
C LEU A 42 -15.81 -5.22 -4.27
N LYS A 43 -16.41 -5.64 -3.15
CA LYS A 43 -16.99 -4.73 -2.16
C LYS A 43 -15.94 -3.78 -1.57
N THR A 44 -14.78 -4.30 -1.14
CA THR A 44 -13.70 -3.48 -0.59
C THR A 44 -13.12 -2.52 -1.62
N PHE A 45 -12.90 -2.98 -2.85
CA PHE A 45 -12.38 -2.13 -3.92
C PHE A 45 -13.39 -1.05 -4.31
N ASN A 46 -14.68 -1.38 -4.40
CA ASN A 46 -15.72 -0.42 -4.72
C ASN A 46 -15.84 0.67 -3.63
N ALA A 47 -15.78 0.28 -2.35
CA ALA A 47 -15.74 1.23 -1.23
C ALA A 47 -14.51 2.16 -1.26
N ARG A 48 -13.41 1.74 -1.90
CA ARG A 48 -12.16 2.51 -2.02
C ARG A 48 -11.89 3.02 -3.45
N ALA A 49 -12.88 2.95 -4.35
CA ALA A 49 -12.69 3.18 -5.78
C ALA A 49 -12.10 4.57 -6.06
N LYS A 50 -12.58 5.61 -5.36
CA LYS A 50 -12.06 6.98 -5.47
C LYS A 50 -10.56 7.04 -5.17
N SER A 51 -10.11 6.41 -4.09
CA SER A 51 -8.69 6.39 -3.71
C SER A 51 -7.84 5.60 -4.70
N ILE A 52 -8.37 4.50 -5.24
CA ILE A 52 -7.69 3.68 -6.25
C ILE A 52 -7.51 4.48 -7.54
N ILE A 53 -8.56 5.13 -8.03
CA ILE A 53 -8.50 5.99 -9.22
C ILE A 53 -7.51 7.15 -9.02
N ASN A 54 -7.51 7.77 -7.84
CA ASN A 54 -6.54 8.81 -7.52
C ASN A 54 -5.10 8.27 -7.50
N ALA A 55 -4.88 7.06 -6.97
CA ALA A 55 -3.57 6.41 -6.98
C ALA A 55 -3.11 6.06 -8.40
N MET A 56 -4.02 5.61 -9.27
CA MET A 56 -3.73 5.32 -10.68
C MET A 56 -3.29 6.57 -11.45
N ARG A 57 -3.86 7.74 -11.13
CA ARG A 57 -3.48 9.02 -11.75
C ARG A 57 -2.18 9.61 -11.19
N SER A 58 -1.77 9.19 -10.01
CA SER A 58 -0.64 9.79 -9.30
C SER A 58 0.69 9.35 -9.91
N PRO A 59 1.61 10.27 -10.25
CA PRO A 59 2.97 9.93 -10.65
C PRO A 59 3.85 9.56 -9.43
N LEU A 60 3.34 9.73 -8.21
CA LEU A 60 4.10 9.55 -6.99
C LEU A 60 4.10 8.08 -6.55
N SER A 61 5.30 7.54 -6.36
CA SER A 61 5.47 6.22 -5.74
C SER A 61 5.20 6.28 -4.23
N ASN A 62 4.71 5.18 -3.65
CA ASN A 62 4.61 4.99 -2.19
C ASN A 62 5.98 4.86 -1.50
N GLY A 63 7.09 4.78 -2.24
CA GLY A 63 8.42 4.50 -1.71
C GLY A 63 8.88 5.48 -0.62
N ARG A 64 8.53 6.76 -0.72
CA ARG A 64 8.84 7.75 0.34
C ARG A 64 8.13 7.40 1.66
N ILE A 65 6.83 7.15 1.60
CA ILE A 65 6.01 6.81 2.77
C ILE A 65 6.46 5.48 3.37
N GLU A 66 6.70 4.47 2.52
CA GLU A 66 7.23 3.18 2.95
C GLU A 66 8.60 3.30 3.62
N GLY A 67 9.48 4.15 3.09
CA GLY A 67 10.78 4.45 3.68
C GLY A 67 10.66 5.04 5.08
N VAL A 68 9.74 6.01 5.27
CA VAL A 68 9.45 6.60 6.58
C VAL A 68 8.92 5.54 7.55
N ILE A 69 7.93 4.73 7.14
CA ILE A 69 7.34 3.66 7.97
C ILE A 69 8.41 2.63 8.36
N ARG A 70 9.28 2.24 7.43
CA ARG A 70 10.38 1.31 7.70
C ARG A 70 11.34 1.88 8.74
N LYS A 71 11.71 3.16 8.64
CA LYS A 71 12.59 3.83 9.61
C LYS A 71 11.94 3.91 10.99
N ILE A 72 10.67 4.29 11.09
CA ILE A 72 9.93 4.30 12.38
C ILE A 72 9.86 2.90 12.98
N LYS A 73 9.53 1.88 12.18
CA LYS A 73 9.53 0.48 12.63
C LYS A 73 10.92 0.04 13.11
N GLN A 74 11.99 0.50 12.46
CA GLN A 74 13.35 0.20 12.89
C GLN A 74 13.66 0.82 14.26
N ILE A 75 13.30 2.10 14.45
CA ILE A 75 13.45 2.80 15.73
C ILE A 75 12.74 2.02 16.84
N ASN A 76 11.49 1.58 16.60
CA ASN A 76 10.74 0.77 17.55
C ASN A 76 11.44 -0.56 17.90
N ARG A 77 12.04 -1.24 16.92
CA ARG A 77 12.76 -2.51 17.16
C ARG A 77 14.03 -2.33 17.98
N THR A 78 14.78 -1.24 17.76
CA THR A 78 16.03 -0.96 18.46
C THR A 78 15.83 -0.34 19.85
N ALA A 79 14.62 0.14 20.15
CA ALA A 79 14.34 0.89 21.36
C ALA A 79 14.12 0.06 22.64
N TYR A 80 14.13 -1.28 22.55
CA TYR A 80 13.84 -2.19 23.67
C TYR A 80 12.59 -1.81 24.51
N GLY A 81 11.61 -1.14 23.89
CA GLY A 81 10.34 -0.77 24.52
C GLY A 81 10.38 0.57 25.28
N TYR A 82 10.23 1.68 24.56
CA TYR A 82 9.90 2.96 25.20
C TYR A 82 8.59 2.82 25.97
N ARG A 83 8.66 2.88 27.32
CA ARG A 83 7.48 2.85 28.20
C ARG A 83 6.63 4.12 28.10
N ASN A 84 7.24 5.23 27.69
CA ASN A 84 6.61 6.53 27.49
C ASN A 84 6.50 6.84 25.99
N TRP A 85 5.28 7.11 25.51
CA TRP A 85 5.01 7.52 24.13
C TRP A 85 5.77 8.80 23.73
N GLN A 86 5.90 9.76 24.64
CA GLN A 86 6.61 11.01 24.37
C GLN A 86 8.09 10.74 24.04
N HIS A 87 8.74 9.82 24.75
CA HIS A 87 10.13 9.46 24.47
C HIS A 87 10.30 8.79 23.10
N LEU A 88 9.35 7.96 22.69
CA LEU A 88 9.36 7.38 21.33
C LEU A 88 9.19 8.49 20.28
N ARG A 89 8.24 9.40 20.49
CA ARG A 89 8.00 10.54 19.60
C ARG A 89 9.27 11.39 19.46
N ASP A 90 9.91 11.74 20.57
CA ASP A 90 11.12 12.55 20.58
C ASP A 90 12.29 11.84 19.88
N ARG A 91 12.45 10.52 20.11
CA ARG A 91 13.46 9.72 19.39
C ARG A 91 13.22 9.74 17.89
N VAL A 92 11.97 9.57 17.44
CA VAL A 92 11.60 9.68 16.03
C VAL A 92 11.98 11.06 15.50
N PHE A 93 11.60 12.15 16.17
CA PHE A 93 11.95 13.50 15.72
C PHE A 93 13.46 13.70 15.60
N ILE A 94 14.24 13.28 16.60
CA ILE A 94 15.70 13.39 16.58
C ILE A 94 16.26 12.61 15.37
N GLU A 95 15.86 11.36 15.18
CA GLU A 95 16.33 10.51 14.07
C GLU A 95 16.02 11.09 12.68
N PHE A 96 14.86 11.74 12.51
CA PHE A 96 14.50 12.39 11.24
C PHE A 96 15.13 13.76 11.06
N SER A 97 15.45 14.48 12.14
CA SER A 97 16.07 15.82 12.10
C SER A 97 17.58 15.78 11.95
N LEU A 98 18.24 14.73 12.47
CA LEU A 98 19.68 14.55 12.35
C LEU A 98 20.07 14.27 10.89
N LYS A 99 20.71 15.25 10.25
CA LYS A 99 21.35 15.08 8.94
C LYS A 99 22.63 14.26 9.11
N THR A 100 22.52 12.93 9.13
CA THR A 100 23.70 12.07 9.15
C THR A 100 24.38 12.07 7.78
N LYS A 101 25.71 12.22 7.74
CA LYS A 101 26.47 12.04 6.49
C LYS A 101 26.17 10.64 5.96
N LYS A 102 25.69 10.53 4.72
CA LYS A 102 25.46 9.24 4.06
C LYS A 102 26.78 8.47 4.03
N ARG A 103 26.89 7.41 4.82
CA ARG A 103 28.02 6.48 4.74
C ARG A 103 27.82 5.60 3.52
N LYS A 104 28.87 5.38 2.73
CA LYS A 104 28.81 4.44 1.60
C LYS A 104 28.41 3.06 2.16
N PRO A 105 27.50 2.33 1.50
CA PRO A 105 27.12 1.01 1.97
C PRO A 105 28.37 0.12 2.01
N ILE A 106 28.63 -0.49 3.16
CA ILE A 106 29.64 -1.55 3.26
C ILE A 106 29.02 -2.75 2.54
N ARG A 107 29.40 -2.93 1.27
CA ARG A 107 29.08 -4.15 0.54
C ARG A 107 30.04 -5.21 1.07
N ARG A 108 29.49 -6.15 1.84
CA ARG A 108 30.16 -7.43 2.12
C ARG A 108 29.80 -8.42 1.03
#